data_AF-A0A841AW62-F1
#
_entry.id   AF-A0A841AW62-F1
#
_cell.length_a   1.000
_cell.length_b   1.000
_cell.length_c   1.000
_cell.angle_alpha   90.00
_cell.angle_beta   90.00
_cell.angle_gamma   90.00
#
_symmetry.space_group_name_H-M   'P 1'
#
loop_
_entity.id
_entity.type
_entity.pdbx_description
1 polymer ?
#
loop_
_entity_poly.entity_id
_entity_poly.type
_entity_poly.pdbx_seq_one_letter_code
_entity_poly.pdbx_strand_id
1 'polypeptide(L)'
;MRKTLLALLGAAAVLGTIATPASATTRETREFVGHGSSDFGLELIYARHDARNRATWAGFTDCEEYDKILFPYNATVYWRCTR
;
A
#
# COMPACT_ATOMS: atom_id res chain seq x y z
N MET A 1 -57.05 44.78 -6.27
CA MET A 1 -57.00 43.88 -5.11
C MET A 1 -55.94 42.81 -5.38
N ARG A 2 -54.91 42.71 -4.51
CA ARG A 2 -53.69 41.89 -4.69
C ARG A 2 -53.98 40.40 -4.44
N LYS A 3 -53.46 39.51 -5.29
CA LYS A 3 -53.46 38.05 -5.12
C LYS A 3 -52.25 37.63 -4.27
N THR A 4 -52.49 36.91 -3.19
CA THR A 4 -51.44 36.24 -2.38
C THR A 4 -51.63 34.73 -2.46
N LEU A 5 -50.76 34.07 -3.22
CA LEU A 5 -50.64 32.60 -3.25
C LEU A 5 -49.70 32.19 -2.11
N LEU A 6 -50.23 31.50 -1.11
CA LEU A 6 -49.42 30.89 -0.05
C LEU A 6 -48.73 29.63 -0.59
N ALA A 7 -47.41 29.58 -0.42
CA ALA A 7 -46.58 28.42 -0.67
C ALA A 7 -46.67 27.42 0.49
N LEU A 8 -46.89 26.13 0.21
CA LEU A 8 -46.58 25.05 1.12
C LEU A 8 -45.38 24.27 0.57
N LEU A 9 -44.20 24.48 1.16
CA LEU A 9 -43.07 23.57 0.99
C LEU A 9 -43.24 22.39 1.97
N GLY A 10 -43.61 21.23 1.45
CA GLY A 10 -43.58 19.98 2.18
C GLY A 10 -42.13 19.52 2.38
N ALA A 11 -41.71 19.36 3.63
CA ALA A 11 -40.42 18.80 3.99
C ALA A 11 -40.42 17.28 3.70
N ALA A 12 -39.65 16.84 2.71
CA ALA A 12 -39.38 15.44 2.46
C ALA A 12 -38.30 14.96 3.44
N ALA A 13 -38.67 14.12 4.42
CA ALA A 13 -37.72 13.44 5.28
C ALA A 13 -37.04 12.31 4.48
N VAL A 14 -35.78 12.52 4.09
CA VAL A 14 -34.94 11.49 3.47
C VAL A 14 -34.40 10.60 4.59
N LEU A 15 -35.04 9.44 4.81
CA LEU A 15 -34.46 8.35 5.61
C LEU A 15 -33.30 7.75 4.81
N GLY A 16 -32.13 8.35 4.92
CA GLY A 16 -30.88 7.83 4.36
C GLY A 16 -30.43 6.62 5.18
N THR A 17 -30.56 5.42 4.61
CA THR A 17 -29.84 4.25 5.09
C THR A 17 -28.35 4.51 4.94
N ILE A 18 -27.66 4.69 6.07
CA ILE A 18 -26.20 4.77 6.10
C ILE A 18 -25.69 3.35 5.82
N ALA A 19 -25.59 2.98 4.55
CA ALA A 19 -24.88 1.78 4.15
C ALA A 19 -23.40 2.03 4.46
N THR A 20 -22.94 1.55 5.62
CA THR A 20 -21.51 1.47 5.92
C THR A 20 -20.84 0.69 4.79
N PRO A 21 -19.86 1.26 4.06
CA PRO A 21 -19.17 0.50 3.04
C PRO A 21 -18.43 -0.65 3.74
N ALA A 22 -18.75 -1.88 3.37
CA ALA A 22 -17.91 -3.02 3.71
C ALA A 22 -16.58 -2.82 2.97
N SER A 23 -15.57 -2.31 3.68
CA SER A 23 -14.21 -2.22 3.15
C SER A 23 -13.67 -3.63 2.93
N ALA A 24 -13.88 -4.18 1.74
CA ALA A 24 -13.09 -5.31 1.27
C ALA A 24 -11.64 -4.81 1.18
N THR A 25 -10.77 -5.25 2.09
CA THR A 25 -9.35 -4.95 2.03
C THR A 25 -8.77 -5.66 0.81
N THR A 26 -8.60 -4.94 -0.30
CA THR A 26 -7.96 -5.49 -1.49
C THR A 26 -6.50 -5.79 -1.15
N ARG A 27 -6.11 -7.08 -1.20
CA ARG A 27 -4.72 -7.49 -1.00
C ARG A 27 -3.86 -6.83 -2.08
N GLU A 28 -3.04 -5.87 -1.69
CA GLU A 28 -2.12 -5.19 -2.60
C GLU A 28 -0.83 -6.01 -2.67
N THR A 29 -0.30 -6.24 -3.88
CA THR A 29 1.00 -6.89 -4.08
C THR A 29 1.96 -5.92 -4.76
N ARG A 30 3.18 -5.83 -4.26
CA ARG A 30 4.23 -4.96 -4.81
C ARG A 30 5.60 -5.62 -4.72
N GLU A 31 6.46 -5.32 -5.69
CA GLU A 31 7.84 -5.80 -5.70
C GLU A 31 8.80 -4.71 -5.21
N PHE A 32 9.81 -5.15 -4.45
CA PHE A 32 10.85 -4.30 -3.90
C PHE A 32 12.21 -4.90 -4.23
N VAL A 33 13.11 -4.04 -4.71
CA VAL A 33 14.47 -4.42 -5.06
C VAL A 33 15.42 -3.82 -4.03
N GLY A 34 16.28 -4.68 -3.48
CA GLY A 34 17.32 -4.28 -2.54
C GLY A 34 18.70 -4.43 -3.13
N HIS A 35 19.58 -3.49 -2.83
CA HIS A 35 20.97 -3.51 -3.31
C HIS A 35 21.94 -3.43 -2.14
N GLY A 36 23.03 -4.19 -2.24
CA GLY A 36 24.07 -4.19 -1.23
C GLY A 36 25.44 -4.35 -1.86
N SER A 37 26.44 -3.76 -1.21
CA SER A 37 27.84 -3.88 -1.61
C SER A 37 28.73 -3.94 -0.37
N SER A 38 29.77 -4.77 -0.43
CA SER A 38 30.71 -4.95 0.66
C SER A 38 32.01 -5.59 0.20
N ASP A 39 33.13 -5.08 0.69
CA ASP A 39 34.44 -5.73 0.55
C ASP A 39 34.69 -6.83 1.61
N PHE A 40 33.73 -7.05 2.51
CA PHE A 40 33.84 -7.96 3.66
C PHE A 40 32.85 -9.14 3.59
N GLY A 41 32.18 -9.37 2.46
CA GLY A 41 31.21 -10.48 2.30
C GLY A 41 29.84 -10.22 2.93
N LEU A 42 29.46 -8.95 3.13
CA LEU A 42 28.18 -8.55 3.73
C LEU A 42 27.16 -8.01 2.71
N GLU A 43 27.48 -8.04 1.42
CA GLU A 43 26.68 -7.49 0.33
C GLU A 43 25.25 -8.04 0.32
N LEU A 44 25.06 -9.34 0.53
CA LEU A 44 23.72 -9.95 0.57
C LEU A 44 22.90 -9.48 1.78
N ILE A 45 23.54 -9.30 2.94
CA ILE A 45 22.88 -8.79 4.15
C ILE A 45 22.41 -7.35 3.92
N TYR A 46 23.26 -6.52 3.33
CA TYR A 46 22.91 -5.14 3.01
C TYR A 46 21.82 -5.04 1.94
N ALA A 47 21.85 -5.90 0.92
CA ALA A 47 20.80 -5.95 -0.09
C ALA A 47 19.43 -6.29 0.54
N ARG A 48 19.38 -7.30 1.41
CA ARG A 48 18.15 -7.68 2.15
C ARG A 48 17.66 -6.57 3.07
N HIS A 49 18.57 -5.91 3.77
CA HIS A 49 18.24 -4.80 4.63
C HIS A 49 17.66 -3.61 3.84
N ASP A 50 18.23 -3.27 2.69
CA ASP A 50 17.72 -2.25 1.77
C ASP A 50 16.31 -2.60 1.26
N ALA A 51 16.09 -3.81 0.74
CA ALA A 51 14.76 -4.27 0.31
C ALA A 51 13.73 -4.18 1.43
N ARG A 52 14.09 -4.64 2.64
CA ARG A 52 13.22 -4.60 3.81
C ARG A 52 12.82 -3.18 4.18
N ASN A 53 13.76 -2.24 4.20
CA ASN A 53 13.48 -0.85 4.57
C ASN A 53 12.55 -0.20 3.56
N ARG A 54 12.77 -0.44 2.26
CA ARG A 54 11.89 0.04 1.18
C ARG A 54 10.47 -0.49 1.33
N ALA A 55 10.31 -1.80 1.57
CA ALA A 55 9.01 -2.42 1.79
C ALA A 55 8.31 -1.84 3.03
N THR A 56 9.06 -1.74 4.14
CA THR A 56 8.55 -1.21 5.42
C THR A 56 8.10 0.24 5.30
N TRP A 57 8.88 1.10 4.63
CA TRP A 57 8.51 2.49 4.38
C TRP A 57 7.28 2.63 3.49
N ALA A 58 7.03 1.66 2.61
CA ALA A 58 5.81 1.59 1.81
C ALA A 58 4.62 0.95 2.54
N GLY A 59 4.79 0.51 3.79
CA GLY A 59 3.75 -0.13 4.60
C GLY A 59 3.46 -1.58 4.20
N PHE A 60 4.42 -2.27 3.58
CA PHE A 60 4.35 -3.71 3.31
C PHE A 60 5.13 -4.46 4.38
N THR A 61 4.54 -5.51 4.94
CA THR A 61 5.14 -6.29 6.06
C THR A 61 5.23 -7.78 5.79
N ASP A 62 4.33 -8.32 4.96
CA ASP A 62 4.38 -9.70 4.48
C ASP A 62 5.20 -9.75 3.18
N CYS A 63 6.45 -10.22 3.25
CA CYS A 63 7.41 -10.17 2.15
C CYS A 63 8.14 -11.51 1.97
N GLU A 64 8.34 -11.90 0.72
CA GLU A 64 9.11 -13.07 0.33
C GLU A 64 10.22 -12.69 -0.65
N GLU A 65 11.46 -13.11 -0.38
CA GLU A 65 12.57 -13.05 -1.34
C GLU A 65 12.38 -14.14 -2.39
N TYR A 66 12.10 -13.77 -3.64
CA TYR A 66 11.87 -14.75 -4.71
C TYR A 66 13.07 -14.93 -5.64
N ASP A 67 14.00 -13.96 -5.69
CA ASP A 67 15.21 -14.06 -6.50
C ASP A 67 16.37 -13.24 -5.92
N LYS A 68 17.60 -13.58 -6.31
CA LYS A 68 18.81 -12.84 -5.99
C LYS A 68 19.90 -13.02 -7.04
N ILE A 69 20.65 -11.96 -7.24
CA ILE A 69 21.88 -11.95 -8.02
C ILE A 69 23.04 -11.65 -7.07
N LEU A 70 24.05 -12.52 -7.05
CA LEU A 70 25.20 -12.41 -6.17
C LEU A 70 26.49 -12.32 -6.98
N PHE A 71 27.29 -11.30 -6.69
CA PHE A 71 28.65 -11.09 -7.18
C PHE A 71 29.61 -10.97 -5.99
N PRO A 72 30.94 -11.03 -6.21
CA PRO A 72 31.92 -11.05 -5.12
C PRO A 72 31.83 -9.88 -4.11
N TYR A 73 31.38 -8.70 -4.55
CA TYR A 73 31.34 -7.49 -3.72
C TYR A 73 30.00 -6.77 -3.73
N ASN A 74 28.99 -7.37 -4.38
CA ASN A 74 27.69 -6.76 -4.57
C ASN A 74 26.59 -7.80 -4.72
N ALA A 75 25.41 -7.47 -4.22
CA ALA A 75 24.22 -8.30 -4.33
C ALA A 75 23.00 -7.45 -4.66
N THR A 76 22.09 -8.06 -5.39
CA THR A 76 20.73 -7.56 -5.64
C THR A 76 19.76 -8.63 -5.19
N VAL A 77 18.72 -8.25 -4.45
CA VAL A 77 17.63 -9.16 -4.07
C VAL A 77 16.29 -8.61 -4.54
N TYR A 78 15.38 -9.51 -4.86
CA TYR A 78 14.05 -9.18 -5.33
C TYR A 78 13.02 -9.78 -4.38
N TRP A 79 12.22 -8.89 -3.78
CA TRP A 79 11.18 -9.26 -2.84
C TRP A 79 9.81 -9.00 -3.45
N ARG A 80 8.87 -9.90 -3.19
CA ARG A 80 7.45 -9.69 -3.46
C ARG A 80 6.75 -9.58 -2.12
N CYS A 81 6.02 -8.49 -1.92
CA CYS A 81 5.33 -8.22 -0.66
C CYS A 81 3.84 -8.02 -0.85
N THR A 82 3.05 -8.35 0.17
CA THR A 82 1.62 -8.08 0.23
C THR A 82 1.22 -7.28 1.47
N ARG A 83 0.10 -6.55 1.37
CA ARG A 83 -0.57 -5.88 2.48
C ARG A 83 -2.09 -5.86 2.28
#